data_AF-A0A1I8BM64-F1
#
_entry.id   AF-A0A1I8BM64-F1
#
_cell.length_a   1.000
_cell.length_b   1.000
_cell.length_c   1.000
_cell.angle_alpha   90.00
_cell.angle_beta   90.00
_cell.angle_gamma   90.00
#
_symmetry.space_group_name_H-M   'P 1'
#
loop_
_entity.id
_entity.type
_entity.pdbx_description
1 polymer ?
#
loop_
_entity_poly.entity_id
_entity_poly.type
_entity_poly.pdbx_seq_one_letter_code
_entity_poly.pdbx_strand_id
1 'polypeptide(L)'
;MPLKIPTDEKDNSKLLQEQQKDDRKINKMVQEEENDSDTGRGLAKSLTLMNGVSMIVGWSTIVMDAFTIAKIFALLLITFTGIYLLVSGDPQYRASFQDIFKDTNHNIGKVSIAFYSGLFAYQGWNYLNFIIEELQNPKRNLPLAILISTVSVTIIYVFTNVALYTVISPKEMLASDAVAVEFANKMYGPLAFTMPIFVACSTFGSANGVLFYVGAREEQMPIALTMINKQTRTPIPAVAFLGILSLCYLAFGDDAITLINYIQISYWLAIGLAISALFYLRKKMPNAPRPIKVNLIFPSLFLFGCMALVVIPIVGNPKDTAIGIAIMLTAIPVYFIFIYWKNRPIWIYRASANLTRFCQKLFLVVNDEEKP
;
A
#
# COMPACT_ATOMS: atom_id res chain seq x y z
N MET A 1 49.35 29.32 57.14
CA MET A 1 49.92 29.18 55.78
C MET A 1 48.77 28.72 54.88
N PRO A 2 48.20 29.57 54.01
CA PRO A 2 47.00 29.21 53.25
C PRO A 2 47.37 28.38 52.02
N LEU A 3 46.56 27.36 51.74
CA LEU A 3 46.65 26.48 50.58
C LEU A 3 46.31 27.24 49.29
N LYS A 4 47.20 27.15 48.30
CA LYS A 4 47.08 27.74 46.96
C LYS A 4 46.44 26.70 46.03
N ILE A 5 45.29 27.01 45.45
CA ILE A 5 44.65 26.21 44.39
C ILE A 5 45.29 26.60 43.04
N PRO A 6 45.71 25.67 42.17
CA PRO A 6 46.24 26.01 40.84
C PRO A 6 45.09 26.34 39.88
N THR A 7 45.20 27.46 39.18
CA THR A 7 44.30 27.88 38.09
C THR A 7 44.95 27.54 36.74
N ASP A 8 44.54 26.42 36.11
CA ASP A 8 44.96 26.05 34.75
C ASP A 8 43.99 26.61 33.69
N GLU A 9 44.22 27.86 33.29
CA GLU A 9 43.45 28.60 32.28
C GLU A 9 43.51 27.96 30.87
N LYS A 10 44.57 27.17 30.59
CA LYS A 10 44.79 26.50 29.31
C LYS A 10 43.92 25.25 29.10
N ASP A 11 43.55 24.54 30.16
CA ASP A 11 42.67 23.36 30.03
C ASP A 11 41.21 23.77 29.86
N ASN A 12 40.78 24.82 30.55
CA ASN A 12 39.43 25.38 30.39
C ASN A 12 39.21 25.93 28.97
N SER A 13 40.21 26.54 28.33
CA SER A 13 40.07 27.03 26.95
C SER A 13 39.96 25.91 25.90
N LYS A 14 40.63 24.77 26.11
CA LYS A 14 40.47 23.58 25.24
C LYS A 14 39.11 22.92 25.43
N LEU A 15 38.66 22.77 26.68
CA LEU A 15 37.33 22.25 26.99
C LEU A 15 36.22 23.12 26.39
N LEU A 16 36.37 24.46 26.44
CA LEU A 16 35.44 25.39 25.80
C LEU A 16 35.44 25.27 24.26
N GLN A 17 36.59 25.01 23.63
CA GLN A 17 36.66 24.79 22.18
C GLN A 17 36.03 23.46 21.75
N GLU A 18 36.17 22.40 22.55
CA GLU A 18 35.50 21.12 22.31
C GLU A 18 33.98 21.25 22.48
N GLN A 19 33.51 21.91 23.55
CA GLN A 19 32.08 22.19 23.73
C GLN A 19 31.49 22.99 22.56
N GLN A 20 32.18 24.04 22.10
CA GLN A 20 31.72 24.82 20.94
C GLN A 20 31.68 24.00 19.63
N LYS A 21 32.52 22.97 19.52
CA LYS A 21 32.55 22.10 18.34
C LYS A 21 31.41 21.08 18.36
N ASP A 22 31.07 20.58 19.54
CA ASP A 22 29.94 19.68 19.75
C ASP A 22 28.61 20.42 19.61
N ASP A 23 28.48 21.64 20.14
CA ASP A 23 27.29 22.50 19.94
C ASP A 23 27.05 22.80 18.45
N ARG A 24 28.12 23.03 17.68
CA ARG A 24 28.00 23.21 16.22
C ARG A 24 27.59 21.95 15.48
N LYS A 25 27.99 20.76 15.95
CA LYS A 25 27.54 19.48 15.39
C LYS A 25 26.07 19.23 15.73
N ILE A 26 25.66 19.49 16.97
CA ILE A 26 24.28 19.35 17.41
C ILE A 26 23.37 20.28 16.62
N ASN A 27 23.74 21.56 16.46
CA ASN A 27 22.96 22.50 15.65
C ASN A 27 22.85 22.10 14.17
N LYS A 28 23.88 21.46 13.60
CA LYS A 28 23.81 20.90 12.24
C LYS A 28 22.87 19.70 12.16
N MET A 29 22.91 18.78 13.12
CA MET A 29 22.00 17.64 13.17
C MET A 29 20.54 18.08 13.37
N VAL A 30 20.31 19.09 14.22
CA VAL A 30 18.98 19.69 14.42
C VAL A 30 18.48 20.37 13.15
N GLN A 31 19.35 21.07 12.40
CA GLN A 31 18.98 21.68 11.11
C GLN A 31 18.71 20.64 10.01
N GLU A 32 19.42 19.51 10.02
CA GLU A 32 19.17 18.39 9.09
C GLU A 32 17.84 17.69 9.44
N GLU A 33 17.54 17.43 10.72
CA GLU A 33 16.24 16.93 11.17
C GLU A 33 15.08 17.88 10.87
N GLU A 34 15.28 19.20 11.05
CA GLU A 34 14.25 20.21 10.78
C GLU A 34 13.95 20.29 9.27
N ASN A 35 14.97 20.22 8.41
CA ASN A 35 14.83 20.15 6.95
C ASN A 35 14.16 18.84 6.49
N ASP A 36 14.47 17.70 7.09
CA ASP A 36 13.84 16.42 6.75
C ASP A 36 12.36 16.39 7.21
N SER A 37 12.08 17.00 8.37
CA SER A 37 10.71 17.20 8.86
C SER A 37 9.90 18.14 7.97
N ASP A 38 10.51 19.21 7.44
CA ASP A 38 9.87 20.16 6.54
C ASP A 38 9.69 19.59 5.12
N THR A 39 10.60 18.71 4.68
CA THR A 39 10.44 17.92 3.44
C THR A 39 9.30 16.92 3.57
N GLY A 40 9.20 16.21 4.71
CA GLY A 40 8.08 15.32 5.03
C GLY A 40 6.74 16.06 5.19
N ARG A 41 6.73 17.24 5.81
CA ARG A 41 5.55 18.13 5.91
C ARG A 41 5.17 18.71 4.55
N GLY A 42 6.14 19.00 3.69
CA GLY A 42 5.93 19.43 2.31
C GLY A 42 5.29 18.35 1.45
N LEU A 43 5.75 17.10 1.59
CA LEU A 43 5.14 15.92 0.98
C LEU A 43 3.74 15.68 1.51
N ALA A 44 3.50 15.77 2.82
CA ALA A 44 2.17 15.63 3.42
C ALA A 44 1.19 16.74 3.00
N LYS A 45 1.67 17.99 2.90
CA LYS A 45 0.87 19.10 2.35
C LYS A 45 0.58 18.91 0.86
N SER A 46 1.56 18.44 0.08
CA SER A 46 1.37 18.10 -1.34
C SER A 46 0.40 16.94 -1.54
N LEU A 47 0.49 15.88 -0.72
CA LEU A 47 -0.48 14.77 -0.61
C LEU A 47 -1.90 15.29 -0.35
N THR A 48 -2.05 16.21 0.60
CA THR A 48 -3.36 16.75 0.99
C THR A 48 -3.92 17.69 -0.08
N LEU A 49 -3.07 18.51 -0.70
CA LEU A 49 -3.46 19.45 -1.75
C LEU A 49 -3.78 18.72 -3.05
N MET A 50 -3.01 17.69 -3.42
CA MET A 50 -3.24 16.90 -4.61
C MET A 50 -4.42 15.94 -4.44
N ASN A 51 -4.67 15.39 -3.25
CA ASN A 51 -5.93 14.72 -2.93
C ASN A 51 -7.13 15.69 -3.00
N GLY A 52 -6.93 16.96 -2.62
CA GLY A 52 -7.92 18.03 -2.76
C GLY A 52 -8.16 18.52 -4.20
N VAL A 53 -7.16 18.45 -5.07
CA VAL A 53 -7.28 18.81 -6.51
C VAL A 53 -7.78 17.62 -7.34
N SER A 54 -7.44 16.39 -6.96
CA SER A 54 -7.98 15.14 -7.51
C SER A 54 -9.46 14.92 -7.15
N MET A 55 -10.05 15.82 -6.36
CA MET A 55 -11.47 15.83 -5.99
C MET A 55 -12.40 16.46 -7.04
N ILE A 56 -11.88 16.89 -8.20
CA ILE A 56 -12.71 17.19 -9.37
C ILE A 56 -12.61 16.01 -10.34
N VAL A 57 -13.71 15.28 -10.49
CA VAL A 57 -13.78 13.98 -11.21
C VAL A 57 -13.08 13.98 -12.57
N GLY A 58 -13.16 15.08 -13.34
CA GLY A 58 -12.50 15.19 -14.65
C GLY A 58 -10.97 15.34 -14.61
N TRP A 59 -10.43 16.05 -13.62
CA TRP A 59 -8.98 16.23 -13.46
C TRP A 59 -8.33 15.00 -12.83
N SER A 60 -9.04 14.31 -11.94
CA SER A 60 -8.59 13.07 -11.31
C SER A 60 -8.24 11.99 -12.33
N THR A 61 -9.11 11.77 -13.31
CA THR A 61 -8.90 10.77 -14.37
C THR A 61 -7.68 11.11 -15.22
N ILE A 62 -7.52 12.38 -15.64
CA ILE A 62 -6.37 12.81 -16.45
C ILE A 62 -5.05 12.61 -15.68
N VAL A 63 -5.05 12.98 -14.40
CA VAL A 63 -3.88 12.80 -13.52
C VAL A 63 -3.57 11.30 -13.33
N MET A 64 -4.58 10.47 -13.14
CA MET A 64 -4.43 9.02 -13.02
C MET A 64 -3.88 8.39 -14.30
N ASP A 65 -4.35 8.82 -15.47
CA ASP A 65 -3.84 8.36 -16.76
C ASP A 65 -2.38 8.76 -16.95
N ALA A 66 -2.02 10.01 -16.65
CA ALA A 66 -0.65 10.50 -16.71
C ALA A 66 0.28 9.71 -15.76
N PHE A 67 -0.15 9.44 -14.53
CA PHE A 67 0.60 8.63 -13.57
C PHE A 67 0.75 7.17 -14.01
N THR A 68 -0.28 6.62 -14.66
CA THR A 68 -0.22 5.26 -15.22
C THR A 68 0.80 5.18 -16.35
N ILE A 69 0.84 6.17 -17.24
CA ILE A 69 1.83 6.26 -18.32
C ILE A 69 3.24 6.41 -17.72
N ALA A 70 3.42 7.30 -16.74
CA ALA A 70 4.71 7.50 -16.07
C ALA A 70 5.22 6.20 -15.40
N LYS A 71 4.33 5.46 -14.73
CA LYS A 71 4.64 4.16 -14.11
C LYS A 71 5.13 3.13 -15.13
N ILE A 72 4.41 2.99 -16.25
CA ILE A 72 4.76 2.05 -17.31
C ILE A 72 6.10 2.45 -17.94
N PHE A 73 6.30 3.75 -18.21
CA PHE A 73 7.53 4.27 -18.78
C PHE A 73 8.75 3.98 -17.87
N ALA A 74 8.64 4.25 -16.58
CA ALA A 74 9.71 3.96 -15.61
C ALA A 74 10.07 2.47 -15.56
N LEU A 75 9.07 1.59 -15.55
CA LEU A 75 9.28 0.13 -15.57
C LEU A 75 9.96 -0.33 -16.87
N LEU A 76 9.52 0.18 -18.02
CA LEU A 76 10.14 -0.13 -19.30
C LEU A 76 11.59 0.35 -19.35
N LEU A 77 11.86 1.55 -18.85
CA LEU A 77 13.19 2.15 -18.82
C LEU A 77 14.18 1.31 -17.99
N ILE A 78 13.78 0.88 -16.78
CA ILE A 78 14.56 -0.06 -15.96
C ILE A 78 14.77 -1.39 -16.70
N THR A 79 13.68 -1.96 -17.21
CA THR A 79 13.69 -3.28 -17.85
C THR A 79 14.59 -3.32 -19.09
N PHE A 80 14.42 -2.37 -20.01
CA PHE A 80 15.24 -2.31 -21.23
C PHE A 80 16.70 -2.02 -20.94
N THR A 81 16.99 -1.13 -20.00
CA THR A 81 18.38 -0.81 -19.63
C THR A 81 19.06 -2.03 -19.01
N GLY A 82 18.40 -2.71 -18.07
CA GLY A 82 18.96 -3.89 -17.42
C GLY A 82 19.15 -5.06 -18.40
N ILE A 83 18.20 -5.31 -19.31
CA ILE A 83 18.33 -6.34 -20.36
C ILE A 83 19.46 -5.99 -21.33
N TYR A 84 19.56 -4.73 -21.76
CA TYR A 84 20.64 -4.29 -22.64
C TYR A 84 22.01 -4.52 -22.01
N LEU A 85 22.17 -4.18 -20.73
CA LEU A 85 23.41 -4.46 -19.98
C LEU A 85 23.68 -5.95 -19.78
N LEU A 86 22.63 -6.75 -19.58
CA LEU A 86 22.78 -8.20 -19.45
C LEU A 86 23.34 -8.83 -20.73
N VAL A 87 22.93 -8.32 -21.89
CA VAL A 87 23.33 -8.88 -23.20
C VAL A 87 24.65 -8.29 -23.67
N SER A 88 24.81 -6.97 -23.58
CA SER A 88 25.91 -6.23 -24.24
C SER A 88 26.90 -5.60 -23.27
N GLY A 89 26.59 -5.55 -21.97
CA GLY A 89 27.44 -4.93 -20.96
C GLY A 89 28.63 -5.79 -20.55
N ASP A 90 29.50 -5.20 -19.74
CA ASP A 90 30.67 -5.86 -19.15
C ASP A 90 30.31 -7.08 -18.30
N PRO A 91 31.27 -8.02 -18.08
CA PRO A 91 31.03 -9.21 -17.26
C PRO A 91 30.51 -8.94 -15.85
N GLN A 92 30.82 -7.76 -15.27
CA GLN A 92 30.34 -7.35 -13.95
C GLN A 92 28.81 -7.34 -13.84
N TYR A 93 28.08 -6.99 -14.90
CA TYR A 93 26.61 -6.95 -14.90
C TYR A 93 25.98 -8.36 -14.92
N ARG A 94 26.79 -9.41 -15.04
CA ARG A 94 26.39 -10.82 -14.94
C ARG A 94 26.82 -11.46 -13.62
N ALA A 95 27.56 -10.74 -12.77
CA ALA A 95 28.12 -11.30 -11.55
C ALA A 95 27.03 -11.80 -10.58
N SER A 96 25.93 -11.05 -10.43
CA SER A 96 24.78 -11.45 -9.60
C SER A 96 24.13 -12.77 -10.05
N PHE A 97 24.34 -13.20 -11.30
CA PHE A 97 23.73 -14.41 -11.86
C PHE A 97 24.62 -15.66 -11.77
N GLN A 98 25.87 -15.53 -11.31
CA GLN A 98 26.78 -16.68 -11.23
C GLN A 98 26.41 -17.64 -10.08
N ASP A 99 25.98 -17.09 -8.95
CA ASP A 99 25.70 -17.82 -7.71
C ASP A 99 24.26 -17.56 -7.18
N ILE A 100 23.23 -17.61 -8.05
CA ILE A 100 21.85 -17.18 -7.71
C ILE A 100 21.19 -17.90 -6.53
N PHE A 101 21.64 -19.12 -6.19
CA PHE A 101 21.08 -19.92 -5.09
C PHE A 101 21.93 -19.85 -3.82
N LYS A 102 23.06 -19.15 -3.85
CA LYS A 102 23.95 -19.00 -2.69
C LYS A 102 23.27 -18.17 -1.61
N ASP A 103 23.49 -18.53 -0.35
CA ASP A 103 22.88 -17.90 0.82
C ASP A 103 21.35 -17.99 0.88
N THR A 104 20.74 -18.99 0.22
CA THR A 104 19.30 -19.26 0.32
C THR A 104 18.88 -19.44 1.77
N ASN A 105 17.95 -18.59 2.22
CA ASN A 105 17.43 -18.65 3.57
C ASN A 105 16.23 -19.61 3.66
N HIS A 106 16.37 -20.68 4.44
CA HIS A 106 15.31 -21.68 4.64
C HIS A 106 14.39 -21.39 5.83
N ASN A 107 14.51 -20.21 6.46
CA ASN A 107 13.63 -19.83 7.55
C ASN A 107 12.20 -19.59 7.04
N ILE A 108 11.26 -20.38 7.57
CA ILE A 108 9.84 -20.35 7.20
C ILE A 108 9.24 -18.93 7.35
N GLY A 109 9.63 -18.17 8.37
CA GLY A 109 9.15 -16.80 8.58
C GLY A 109 9.60 -15.81 7.50
N LYS A 110 10.85 -15.93 7.04
CA LYS A 110 11.34 -15.09 5.93
C LYS A 110 10.69 -15.46 4.60
N VAL A 111 10.47 -16.76 4.38
CA VAL A 111 9.74 -17.27 3.21
C VAL A 111 8.30 -16.74 3.21
N SER A 112 7.61 -16.74 4.36
CA SER A 112 6.27 -16.15 4.51
C SER A 112 6.22 -14.69 4.09
N ILE A 113 7.14 -13.86 4.62
CA ILE A 113 7.20 -12.43 4.29
C ILE A 113 7.44 -12.26 2.78
N ALA A 114 8.37 -13.02 2.20
CA ALA A 114 8.65 -12.95 0.77
C ALA A 114 7.41 -13.25 -0.10
N PHE A 115 6.62 -14.27 0.26
CA PHE A 115 5.37 -14.57 -0.44
C PHE A 115 4.34 -13.44 -0.28
N TYR A 116 4.19 -12.89 0.92
CA TYR A 116 3.25 -11.78 1.18
C TYR A 116 3.64 -10.50 0.45
N SER A 117 4.91 -10.12 0.47
CA SER A 117 5.43 -8.98 -0.29
C SER A 117 5.28 -9.18 -1.79
N GLY A 118 5.59 -10.38 -2.29
CA GLY A 118 5.39 -10.73 -3.69
C GLY A 118 3.93 -10.64 -4.10
N LEU A 119 3.03 -11.29 -3.36
CA LEU A 119 1.59 -11.28 -3.64
C LEU A 119 0.99 -9.89 -3.50
N PHE A 120 1.47 -9.05 -2.56
CA PHE A 120 1.07 -7.66 -2.42
C PHE A 120 1.32 -6.87 -3.73
N ALA A 121 2.45 -7.09 -4.40
CA ALA A 121 2.75 -6.45 -5.68
C ALA A 121 1.81 -6.87 -6.83
N TYR A 122 1.19 -8.05 -6.73
CA TYR A 122 0.18 -8.56 -7.68
C TYR A 122 -1.26 -8.29 -7.24
N GLN A 123 -1.49 -7.53 -6.17
CA GLN A 123 -2.84 -7.22 -5.72
C GLN A 123 -3.60 -6.33 -6.70
N GLY A 124 -4.93 -6.45 -6.66
CA GLY A 124 -5.85 -5.64 -7.45
C GLY A 124 -6.55 -6.39 -8.57
N TRP A 125 -6.18 -7.65 -8.83
CA TRP A 125 -6.90 -8.53 -9.75
C TRP A 125 -8.39 -8.71 -9.38
N ASN A 126 -8.73 -8.60 -8.10
CA ASN A 126 -10.11 -8.67 -7.62
C ASN A 126 -10.98 -7.48 -8.03
N TYR A 127 -10.42 -6.32 -8.37
CA TYR A 127 -11.20 -5.16 -8.79
C TYR A 127 -11.90 -5.39 -10.14
N LEU A 128 -11.38 -6.30 -10.98
CA LEU A 128 -12.05 -6.71 -12.22
C LEU A 128 -13.45 -7.29 -11.98
N ASN A 129 -13.69 -7.86 -10.79
CA ASN A 129 -15.00 -8.39 -10.43
C ASN A 129 -16.04 -7.28 -10.22
N PHE A 130 -15.64 -6.07 -9.83
CA PHE A 130 -16.58 -4.95 -9.62
C PHE A 130 -17.06 -4.34 -10.93
N ILE A 131 -16.25 -4.44 -12.00
CA ILE A 131 -16.55 -3.87 -13.31
C ILE A 131 -17.19 -4.93 -14.23
N ILE A 132 -17.54 -6.11 -13.68
CA ILE A 132 -18.14 -7.20 -14.46
C ILE A 132 -19.47 -6.80 -15.09
N GLU A 133 -20.23 -5.92 -14.43
CA GLU A 133 -21.53 -5.42 -14.90
C GLU A 133 -21.40 -4.48 -16.10
N GLU A 134 -20.26 -3.79 -16.22
CA GLU A 134 -19.95 -2.87 -17.32
C GLU A 134 -19.22 -3.57 -18.47
N LEU A 135 -18.73 -4.79 -18.25
CA LEU A 135 -17.95 -5.54 -19.22
C LEU A 135 -18.83 -6.09 -20.34
N GLN A 136 -18.52 -5.74 -21.60
CA GLN A 136 -19.17 -6.34 -22.76
C GLN A 136 -18.83 -7.84 -22.83
N ASN A 137 -19.84 -8.71 -23.00
CA ASN A 137 -19.69 -10.17 -23.08
C ASN A 137 -18.83 -10.78 -21.95
N PRO A 138 -19.26 -10.66 -20.67
CA PRO A 138 -18.43 -10.99 -19.52
C PRO A 138 -18.02 -12.47 -19.47
N LYS A 139 -18.85 -13.38 -20.01
CA LYS A 139 -18.53 -14.82 -20.08
C LYS A 139 -17.24 -15.14 -20.82
N ARG A 140 -16.91 -14.37 -21.87
CA ARG A 140 -15.72 -14.57 -22.70
C ARG A 140 -14.61 -13.61 -22.32
N ASN A 141 -14.95 -12.34 -22.13
CA ASN A 141 -13.96 -11.28 -21.96
C ASN A 141 -13.35 -11.29 -20.55
N LEU A 142 -14.09 -11.69 -19.51
CA LEU A 142 -13.54 -11.71 -18.15
C LEU A 142 -12.41 -12.75 -18.00
N PRO A 143 -12.57 -14.03 -18.40
CA PRO A 143 -11.47 -14.99 -18.32
C PRO A 143 -10.25 -14.59 -19.18
N LEU A 144 -10.48 -14.05 -20.37
CA LEU A 144 -9.39 -13.59 -21.26
C LEU A 144 -8.64 -12.40 -20.65
N ALA A 145 -9.36 -11.42 -20.10
CA ALA A 145 -8.76 -10.27 -19.44
C ALA A 145 -7.90 -10.69 -18.24
N ILE A 146 -8.39 -11.62 -17.41
CA ILE A 146 -7.63 -12.18 -16.28
C ILE A 146 -6.36 -12.88 -16.78
N LEU A 147 -6.46 -13.72 -17.81
CA LEU A 147 -5.30 -14.46 -18.32
C LEU A 147 -4.25 -13.53 -18.92
N ILE A 148 -4.65 -12.62 -19.81
CA ILE A 148 -3.75 -11.69 -20.49
C ILE A 148 -3.09 -10.76 -19.46
N SER A 149 -3.87 -10.17 -18.55
CA SER A 149 -3.31 -9.29 -17.52
C SER A 149 -2.32 -10.02 -16.60
N THR A 150 -2.69 -11.20 -16.08
CA THR A 150 -1.84 -11.96 -15.16
C THR A 150 -0.52 -12.35 -15.81
N VAL A 151 -0.55 -12.90 -17.03
CA VAL A 151 0.65 -13.31 -17.76
C VAL A 151 1.52 -12.09 -18.09
N SER A 152 0.92 -10.99 -18.56
CA SER A 152 1.66 -9.79 -18.94
C SER A 152 2.35 -9.14 -17.74
N VAL A 153 1.66 -9.01 -16.61
CA VAL A 153 2.24 -8.47 -15.36
C VAL A 153 3.36 -9.37 -14.86
N THR A 154 3.17 -10.69 -14.91
CA THR A 154 4.22 -11.65 -14.50
C THR A 154 5.49 -11.49 -15.32
N ILE A 155 5.35 -11.38 -16.65
CA ILE A 155 6.47 -11.18 -17.57
C ILE A 155 7.21 -9.88 -17.23
N ILE A 156 6.48 -8.76 -17.09
CA ILE A 156 7.07 -7.47 -16.78
C ILE A 156 7.81 -7.53 -15.44
N TYR A 157 7.19 -8.07 -14.39
CA TYR A 157 7.81 -8.12 -13.07
C TYR A 157 9.04 -9.02 -13.02
N VAL A 158 9.02 -10.17 -13.71
CA VAL A 158 10.21 -11.03 -13.80
C VAL A 158 11.33 -10.31 -14.53
N PHE A 159 11.06 -9.66 -15.66
CA PHE A 159 12.08 -8.92 -16.39
C PHE A 159 12.60 -7.70 -15.62
N THR A 160 11.75 -6.98 -14.90
CA THR A 160 12.18 -5.90 -14.01
C THR A 160 13.10 -6.42 -12.91
N ASN A 161 12.77 -7.55 -12.27
CA ASN A 161 13.63 -8.13 -11.24
C ASN A 161 14.98 -8.57 -11.82
N VAL A 162 14.98 -9.22 -12.99
CA VAL A 162 16.21 -9.55 -13.71
C VAL A 162 17.03 -8.29 -13.96
N ALA A 163 16.42 -7.23 -14.50
CA ALA A 163 17.06 -5.95 -14.74
C ALA A 163 17.66 -5.34 -13.47
N LEU A 164 16.95 -5.36 -12.34
CA LEU A 164 17.47 -4.86 -11.07
C LEU A 164 18.71 -5.63 -10.61
N TYR A 165 18.69 -6.97 -10.72
CA TYR A 165 19.84 -7.81 -10.35
C TYR A 165 21.06 -7.65 -11.27
N THR A 166 20.91 -7.13 -12.50
CA THR A 166 22.06 -6.88 -13.37
C THR A 166 22.91 -5.71 -12.88
N VAL A 167 22.28 -4.69 -12.30
CA VAL A 167 22.94 -3.44 -11.88
C VAL A 167 23.21 -3.41 -10.38
N ILE A 168 22.29 -3.95 -9.58
CA ILE A 168 22.34 -3.89 -8.12
C ILE A 168 22.68 -5.28 -7.56
N SER A 169 23.71 -5.34 -6.72
CA SER A 169 24.06 -6.60 -6.05
C SER A 169 23.02 -6.96 -4.97
N PRO A 170 22.85 -8.25 -4.62
CA PRO A 170 21.89 -8.65 -3.58
C PRO A 170 22.11 -7.95 -2.23
N LYS A 171 23.36 -7.65 -1.87
CA LYS A 171 23.69 -6.93 -0.62
C LYS A 171 23.23 -5.48 -0.64
N GLU A 172 23.42 -4.79 -1.76
CA GLU A 172 22.95 -3.41 -1.94
C GLU A 172 21.42 -3.35 -2.00
N MET A 173 20.78 -4.34 -2.63
CA MET A 173 19.33 -4.44 -2.70
C MET A 173 18.68 -4.57 -1.32
N LEU A 174 19.30 -5.34 -0.41
CA LEU A 174 18.84 -5.49 0.97
C LEU A 174 19.12 -4.27 1.86
N ALA A 175 20.08 -3.42 1.47
CA ALA A 175 20.45 -2.22 2.22
C ALA A 175 19.74 -0.95 1.73
N SER A 176 19.10 -1.01 0.55
CA SER A 176 18.47 0.15 -0.07
C SER A 176 16.96 0.18 0.21
N ASP A 177 16.49 1.29 0.79
CA ASP A 177 15.06 1.54 1.00
C ASP A 177 14.30 1.78 -0.32
N ALA A 178 15.00 2.20 -1.38
CA ALA A 178 14.43 2.57 -2.66
C ALA A 178 15.24 2.01 -3.84
N VAL A 179 15.10 0.71 -4.08
CA VAL A 179 15.85 -0.06 -5.08
C VAL A 179 15.79 0.54 -6.50
N ALA A 180 14.64 1.09 -6.92
CA ALA A 180 14.52 1.74 -8.23
C ALA A 180 15.35 3.03 -8.35
N VAL A 181 15.45 3.80 -7.26
CA VAL A 181 16.27 5.02 -7.22
C VAL A 181 17.75 4.67 -7.20
N GLU A 182 18.14 3.63 -6.45
CA GLU A 182 19.49 3.11 -6.46
C GLU A 182 19.93 2.66 -7.86
N PHE A 183 19.04 1.97 -8.58
CA PHE A 183 19.27 1.59 -9.99
C PHE A 183 19.54 2.82 -10.85
N ALA A 184 18.72 3.86 -10.70
CA ALA A 184 18.83 5.09 -11.47
C ALA A 184 20.11 5.88 -11.14
N ASN A 185 20.52 5.92 -9.88
CA ASN A 185 21.77 6.56 -9.45
C ASN A 185 22.99 5.93 -10.11
N LYS A 186 23.01 4.59 -10.22
CA LYS A 186 24.10 3.86 -10.87
C LYS A 186 24.10 4.01 -12.39
N MET A 187 22.94 4.14 -13.02
CA MET A 187 22.82 4.08 -14.48
C MET A 187 22.66 5.41 -15.19
N TYR A 188 21.92 6.34 -14.61
CA TYR A 188 21.43 7.52 -15.32
C TYR A 188 22.12 8.82 -14.89
N GLY A 189 23.02 8.76 -13.90
CA GLY A 189 23.84 9.90 -13.47
C GLY A 189 22.99 11.16 -13.24
N PRO A 190 23.19 12.26 -13.99
CA PRO A 190 22.41 13.49 -13.83
C PRO A 190 20.90 13.33 -14.02
N LEU A 191 20.44 12.28 -14.72
CA LEU A 191 19.00 12.00 -14.92
C LEU A 191 18.40 11.15 -13.80
N ALA A 192 19.17 10.71 -12.80
CA ALA A 192 18.69 9.85 -11.73
C ALA A 192 17.54 10.47 -10.91
N PHE A 193 17.49 11.81 -10.79
CA PHE A 193 16.42 12.52 -10.09
C PHE A 193 15.03 12.31 -10.71
N THR A 194 14.95 11.89 -11.97
CA THR A 194 13.66 11.61 -12.64
C THR A 194 12.98 10.36 -12.08
N MET A 195 13.77 9.39 -11.58
CA MET A 195 13.23 8.12 -11.09
C MET A 195 12.41 8.27 -9.80
N PRO A 196 12.87 8.98 -8.74
CA PRO A 196 12.03 9.32 -7.60
C PRO A 196 10.71 9.99 -7.97
N ILE A 197 10.72 10.89 -8.97
CA ILE A 197 9.50 11.57 -9.43
C ILE A 197 8.52 10.56 -10.03
N PHE A 198 8.98 9.68 -10.92
CA PHE A 198 8.11 8.66 -11.51
C PHE A 198 7.58 7.66 -10.48
N VAL A 199 8.41 7.24 -9.53
CA VAL A 199 8.00 6.35 -8.44
C VAL A 199 6.96 7.03 -7.55
N ALA A 200 7.17 8.30 -7.19
CA ALA A 200 6.20 9.08 -6.42
C ALA A 200 4.87 9.23 -7.17
N CYS A 201 4.89 9.59 -8.46
CA CYS A 201 3.68 9.63 -9.29
C CYS A 201 2.93 8.30 -9.30
N SER A 202 3.64 7.17 -9.37
CA SER A 202 3.05 5.82 -9.33
C SER A 202 2.38 5.52 -7.98
N THR A 203 3.01 5.86 -6.86
CA THR A 203 2.43 5.64 -5.53
C THR A 203 1.20 6.53 -5.30
N PHE A 204 1.25 7.79 -5.76
CA PHE A 204 0.11 8.69 -5.75
C PHE A 204 -1.08 8.17 -6.57
N GLY A 205 -0.84 7.71 -7.80
CA GLY A 205 -1.89 7.13 -8.64
C GLY A 205 -2.56 5.92 -7.99
N SER A 206 -1.77 5.09 -7.30
CA SER A 206 -2.29 3.90 -6.62
C SER A 206 -3.15 4.26 -5.40
N ALA A 207 -2.78 5.30 -4.65
CA ALA A 207 -3.55 5.77 -3.48
C ALA A 207 -4.91 6.37 -3.89
N ASN A 208 -4.97 7.07 -5.02
CA ASN A 208 -6.19 7.72 -5.51
C ASN A 208 -7.26 6.74 -6.05
N GLY A 209 -6.87 5.52 -6.44
CA GLY A 209 -7.77 4.54 -7.04
C GLY A 209 -8.69 3.77 -6.08
N VAL A 210 -8.51 3.92 -4.76
CA VAL A 210 -9.22 3.12 -3.74
C VAL A 210 -10.29 3.96 -3.06
N LEU A 211 -11.49 4.03 -3.65
CA LEU A 211 -12.65 4.70 -3.04
C LEU A 211 -13.76 3.72 -2.68
N PHE A 212 -14.18 3.79 -1.42
CA PHE A 212 -15.28 2.99 -0.89
C PHE A 212 -16.62 3.58 -1.32
N TYR A 213 -17.35 2.87 -2.16
CA TYR A 213 -18.74 3.20 -2.46
C TYR A 213 -19.71 2.03 -2.15
N VAL A 214 -19.22 0.80 -2.00
CA VAL A 214 -20.09 -0.39 -1.90
C VAL A 214 -20.72 -0.57 -0.52
N GLY A 215 -20.01 -0.29 0.59
CA GLY A 215 -20.55 -0.47 1.95
C GLY A 215 -21.68 0.50 2.33
N ALA A 216 -21.83 1.58 1.57
CA ALA A 216 -22.90 2.55 1.70
C ALA A 216 -24.27 2.00 1.28
N ARG A 217 -24.30 1.18 0.22
CA ARG A 217 -25.54 0.69 -0.42
C ARG A 217 -26.27 -0.36 0.41
N GLU A 218 -25.55 -1.06 1.29
CA GLU A 218 -26.11 -2.13 2.13
C GLU A 218 -26.47 -1.64 3.54
N GLU A 219 -26.56 -0.32 3.76
CA GLU A 219 -26.85 0.33 5.06
C GLU A 219 -25.89 -0.07 6.20
N GLN A 220 -24.73 -0.63 5.86
CA GLN A 220 -23.75 -1.08 6.85
C GLN A 220 -22.75 0.01 7.25
N MET A 221 -22.71 1.11 6.51
CA MET A 221 -21.87 2.27 6.81
C MET A 221 -22.69 3.44 7.37
N PRO A 222 -22.10 4.28 8.23
CA PRO A 222 -22.75 5.53 8.64
C PRO A 222 -23.06 6.43 7.43
N ILE A 223 -24.27 7.00 7.38
CA ILE A 223 -24.73 7.89 6.32
C ILE A 223 -23.73 9.03 6.06
N ALA A 224 -23.05 9.51 7.10
CA ALA A 224 -22.05 10.57 6.95
C ALA A 224 -20.95 10.25 5.92
N LEU A 225 -20.56 8.97 5.80
CA LEU A 225 -19.52 8.51 4.87
C LEU A 225 -20.06 8.24 3.46
N THR A 226 -21.38 8.24 3.26
CA THR A 226 -22.02 7.95 1.98
C THR A 226 -22.39 9.21 1.20
N MET A 227 -22.33 10.38 1.85
CA MET A 227 -22.75 11.65 1.27
C MET A 227 -21.74 12.21 0.25
N ILE A 228 -22.27 12.92 -0.74
CA ILE A 228 -21.51 13.50 -1.87
C ILE A 228 -21.61 15.03 -1.82
N ASN A 229 -20.50 15.73 -2.06
CA ASN A 229 -20.48 17.19 -2.15
C ASN A 229 -21.23 17.69 -3.38
N LYS A 230 -22.06 18.72 -3.21
CA LYS A 230 -22.94 19.25 -4.29
C LYS A 230 -22.18 19.90 -5.46
N GLN A 231 -21.04 20.54 -5.19
CA GLN A 231 -20.26 21.27 -6.20
C GLN A 231 -19.26 20.36 -6.92
N THR A 232 -18.48 19.59 -6.16
CA THR A 232 -17.41 18.74 -6.70
C THR A 232 -17.87 17.33 -7.09
N ARG A 233 -19.08 16.91 -6.66
CA ARG A 233 -19.62 15.55 -6.83
C ARG A 233 -18.70 14.46 -6.28
N THR A 234 -17.99 14.75 -5.20
CA THR A 234 -17.07 13.80 -4.55
C THR A 234 -17.44 13.47 -3.11
N PRO A 235 -17.16 12.25 -2.64
CA PRO A 235 -17.48 11.80 -1.28
C PRO A 235 -16.45 12.31 -0.26
N ILE A 236 -16.43 13.63 -0.02
CA ILE A 236 -15.43 14.31 0.83
C ILE A 236 -15.31 13.69 2.24
N PRO A 237 -16.41 13.37 2.97
CA PRO A 237 -16.29 12.81 4.31
C PRO A 237 -15.62 11.42 4.33
N ALA A 238 -15.88 10.58 3.32
CA ALA A 238 -15.23 9.28 3.20
C ALA A 238 -13.73 9.42 2.95
N VAL A 239 -13.35 10.31 2.02
CA VAL A 239 -11.94 10.59 1.73
C VAL A 239 -11.22 11.13 2.96
N ALA A 240 -11.84 12.06 3.69
CA ALA A 240 -11.27 12.61 4.92
C ALA A 240 -11.07 11.52 5.99
N PHE A 241 -12.07 10.64 6.18
CA PHE A 241 -11.96 9.54 7.12
C PHE A 241 -10.84 8.57 6.75
N LEU A 242 -10.71 8.19 5.47
CA LEU A 242 -9.63 7.34 4.98
C LEU A 242 -8.26 8.01 5.12
N GLY A 243 -8.18 9.32 4.85
CA GLY A 243 -6.96 10.10 5.01
C GLY A 243 -6.49 10.12 6.47
N ILE A 244 -7.41 10.37 7.42
CA ILE A 244 -7.11 10.33 8.85
C ILE A 244 -6.65 8.91 9.25
N LEU A 245 -7.36 7.88 8.81
CA LEU A 245 -6.99 6.49 9.11
C LEU A 245 -5.61 6.13 8.54
N SER A 246 -5.30 6.57 7.32
CA SER A 246 -3.99 6.40 6.70
C SER A 246 -2.88 7.10 7.48
N LEU A 247 -3.14 8.32 7.98
CA LEU A 247 -2.20 9.04 8.83
C LEU A 247 -1.98 8.33 10.18
N CYS A 248 -3.02 7.73 10.75
CA CYS A 248 -2.87 6.90 11.95
C CYS A 248 -1.99 5.68 11.68
N TYR A 249 -2.22 4.96 10.59
CA TYR A 249 -1.36 3.83 10.22
C TYR A 249 0.09 4.25 9.96
N LEU A 250 0.31 5.43 9.39
CA LEU A 250 1.65 5.98 9.20
C LEU A 250 2.32 6.37 10.53
N ALA A 251 1.55 6.93 11.47
CA ALA A 251 2.08 7.38 12.76
C ALA A 251 2.36 6.23 13.75
N PHE A 252 1.57 5.15 13.68
CA PHE A 252 1.69 4.00 14.58
C PHE A 252 2.31 2.76 13.92
N GLY A 253 2.61 2.82 12.63
CA GLY A 253 3.22 1.75 11.88
C GLY A 253 4.74 1.74 12.05
N ASP A 254 5.31 0.57 12.33
CA ASP A 254 6.77 0.43 12.47
C ASP A 254 7.47 0.46 11.10
N ASP A 255 7.05 -0.42 10.18
CA ASP A 255 7.64 -0.58 8.84
C ASP A 255 6.57 -1.04 7.83
N ALA A 256 6.72 -0.67 6.56
CA ALA A 256 5.80 -1.03 5.49
C ALA A 256 5.62 -2.56 5.37
N ILE A 257 6.68 -3.35 5.62
CA ILE A 257 6.62 -4.82 5.53
C ILE A 257 5.71 -5.40 6.62
N THR A 258 5.73 -4.85 7.84
CA THR A 258 4.86 -5.32 8.92
C THR A 258 3.40 -4.97 8.65
N LEU A 259 3.12 -3.78 8.10
CA LEU A 259 1.77 -3.40 7.65
C LEU A 259 1.24 -4.33 6.55
N ILE A 260 2.09 -4.70 5.59
CA ILE A 260 1.74 -5.69 4.57
C ILE A 260 1.33 -7.00 5.25
N ASN A 261 2.09 -7.50 6.23
CA ASN A 261 1.75 -8.72 6.96
C ASN A 261 0.38 -8.62 7.65
N TYR A 262 0.09 -7.49 8.32
CA TYR A 262 -1.18 -7.28 9.03
C TYR A 262 -2.39 -7.37 8.09
N ILE A 263 -2.26 -6.83 6.88
CA ILE A 263 -3.35 -6.80 5.89
C ILE A 263 -3.46 -8.14 5.17
N GLN A 264 -2.34 -8.74 4.75
CA GLN A 264 -2.34 -9.95 3.92
C GLN A 264 -2.98 -11.14 4.62
N ILE A 265 -2.78 -11.33 5.93
CA ILE A 265 -3.42 -12.44 6.64
C ILE A 265 -4.95 -12.36 6.57
N SER A 266 -5.50 -11.19 6.88
CA SER A 266 -6.94 -10.93 6.87
C SER A 266 -7.50 -11.04 5.45
N TYR A 267 -6.74 -10.57 4.47
CA TYR A 267 -7.09 -10.66 3.05
C TYR A 267 -7.19 -12.11 2.55
N TRP A 268 -6.15 -12.91 2.77
CA TRP A 268 -6.12 -14.31 2.33
C TRP A 268 -7.10 -15.19 3.09
N LEU A 269 -7.35 -14.90 4.37
CA LEU A 269 -8.41 -15.55 5.13
C LEU A 269 -9.80 -15.24 4.53
N ALA A 270 -10.10 -13.97 4.24
CA ALA A 270 -11.37 -13.56 3.64
C ALA A 270 -11.59 -14.21 2.27
N ILE A 271 -10.56 -14.27 1.42
CA ILE A 271 -10.61 -14.96 0.13
C ILE A 271 -10.81 -16.47 0.32
N GLY A 272 -10.09 -17.09 1.25
CA GLY A 272 -10.25 -18.52 1.57
C GLY A 272 -11.67 -18.86 2.00
N LEU A 273 -12.29 -18.00 2.83
CA LEU A 273 -13.69 -18.13 3.22
C LEU A 273 -14.65 -17.95 2.04
N ALA A 274 -14.42 -16.96 1.16
CA ALA A 274 -15.23 -16.74 -0.03
C ALA A 274 -15.20 -17.96 -0.98
N ILE A 275 -14.04 -18.58 -1.15
CA ILE A 275 -13.89 -19.79 -1.97
C ILE A 275 -14.47 -21.01 -1.28
N SER A 276 -14.35 -21.12 0.04
CA SER A 276 -15.05 -22.15 0.82
C SER A 276 -16.57 -22.04 0.65
N ALA A 277 -17.09 -20.81 0.63
CA ALA A 277 -18.51 -20.55 0.34
C ALA A 277 -18.91 -20.98 -1.08
N LEU A 278 -18.02 -20.88 -2.08
CA LEU A 278 -18.27 -21.43 -3.42
C LEU A 278 -18.55 -22.94 -3.36
N PHE A 279 -17.76 -23.72 -2.62
CA PHE A 279 -18.01 -25.16 -2.47
C PHE A 279 -19.35 -25.45 -1.79
N TYR A 280 -19.65 -24.71 -0.72
CA TYR A 280 -20.93 -24.80 -0.02
C TYR A 280 -22.11 -24.48 -0.95
N LEU A 281 -22.03 -23.40 -1.73
CA LEU A 281 -23.05 -22.99 -2.68
C LEU A 281 -23.20 -23.97 -3.85
N ARG A 282 -22.11 -24.60 -4.29
CA ARG A 282 -22.20 -25.66 -5.31
C ARG A 282 -23.00 -26.86 -4.83
N LYS A 283 -22.91 -27.20 -3.54
CA LYS A 283 -23.68 -28.28 -2.91
C LYS A 283 -25.13 -27.88 -2.61
N LYS A 284 -25.35 -26.67 -2.07
CA LYS A 284 -26.68 -26.18 -1.64
C LYS A 284 -27.57 -25.77 -2.80
N MET A 285 -27.01 -25.17 -3.85
CA MET A 285 -27.75 -24.64 -5.00
C MET A 285 -27.19 -25.21 -6.32
N PRO A 286 -27.33 -26.52 -6.58
CA PRO A 286 -26.73 -27.17 -7.74
C PRO A 286 -27.30 -26.65 -9.08
N ASN A 287 -28.58 -26.32 -9.10
CA ASN A 287 -29.32 -25.94 -10.31
C ASN A 287 -29.33 -24.42 -10.59
N ALA A 288 -28.63 -23.62 -9.80
CA ALA A 288 -28.56 -22.17 -10.04
C ALA A 288 -27.92 -21.88 -11.40
N PRO A 289 -28.44 -20.90 -12.18
CA PRO A 289 -27.82 -20.50 -13.44
C PRO A 289 -26.46 -19.85 -13.15
N ARG A 290 -25.39 -20.45 -13.69
CA ARG A 290 -24.01 -19.95 -13.52
C ARG A 290 -23.46 -19.54 -14.88
N PRO A 291 -23.26 -18.24 -15.13
CA PRO A 291 -22.71 -17.74 -16.40
C PRO A 291 -21.34 -18.32 -16.73
N ILE A 292 -20.51 -18.57 -15.71
CA ILE A 292 -19.18 -19.16 -15.80
C ILE A 292 -19.12 -20.36 -14.84
N LYS A 293 -18.76 -21.54 -15.36
CA LYS A 293 -18.53 -22.75 -14.55
C LYS A 293 -17.10 -23.22 -14.78
N VAL A 294 -16.29 -23.18 -13.73
CA VAL A 294 -14.93 -23.73 -13.73
C VAL A 294 -14.90 -25.10 -13.08
N ASN A 295 -13.95 -25.96 -13.49
CA ASN A 295 -13.71 -27.25 -12.85
C ASN A 295 -13.35 -27.03 -11.36
N LEU A 296 -13.84 -27.90 -10.48
CA LEU A 296 -13.63 -27.84 -9.02
C LEU A 296 -12.16 -27.99 -8.60
N ILE A 297 -11.32 -28.56 -9.47
CA ILE A 297 -9.89 -28.68 -9.23
C ILE A 297 -9.24 -27.31 -9.01
N PHE A 298 -9.60 -26.29 -9.81
CA PHE A 298 -8.97 -24.97 -9.72
C PHE A 298 -9.30 -24.24 -8.39
N PRO A 299 -10.57 -24.13 -7.96
CA PRO A 299 -10.88 -23.58 -6.64
C PRO A 299 -10.27 -24.39 -5.49
N SER A 300 -10.09 -25.72 -5.64
CA SER A 300 -9.52 -26.57 -4.59
C SER A 300 -8.02 -26.29 -4.42
N LEU A 301 -7.29 -26.22 -5.54
CA LEU A 301 -5.87 -25.85 -5.54
C LEU A 301 -5.67 -24.45 -4.97
N PHE A 302 -6.52 -23.50 -5.35
CA PHE A 302 -6.43 -22.13 -4.86
C PHE A 302 -6.75 -22.06 -3.36
N LEU A 303 -7.76 -22.77 -2.88
CA LEU A 303 -8.08 -22.84 -1.44
C LEU A 303 -6.91 -23.43 -0.64
N PHE A 304 -6.26 -24.47 -1.15
CA PHE A 304 -5.04 -25.01 -0.54
C PHE A 304 -3.93 -23.96 -0.45
N GLY A 305 -3.72 -23.18 -1.52
CA GLY A 305 -2.79 -22.04 -1.53
C GLY A 305 -3.14 -20.99 -0.49
N CYS A 306 -4.41 -20.59 -0.37
CA CYS A 306 -4.86 -19.66 0.67
C CYS A 306 -4.61 -20.21 2.08
N MET A 307 -4.87 -21.50 2.31
CA MET A 307 -4.60 -22.12 3.61
C MET A 307 -3.10 -22.11 3.94
N ALA A 308 -2.24 -22.40 2.97
CA ALA A 308 -0.79 -22.29 3.14
C ALA A 308 -0.37 -20.85 3.47
N LEU A 309 -0.93 -19.86 2.75
CA LEU A 309 -0.69 -18.44 2.99
C LEU A 309 -1.26 -17.93 4.32
N VAL A 310 -2.13 -18.68 4.99
CA VAL A 310 -2.59 -18.37 6.36
C VAL A 310 -1.70 -19.08 7.38
N VAL A 311 -1.41 -20.37 7.18
CA VAL A 311 -0.68 -21.20 8.16
C VAL A 311 0.81 -20.85 8.24
N ILE A 312 1.49 -20.66 7.10
CA ILE A 312 2.93 -20.42 7.06
C ILE A 312 3.29 -19.11 7.79
N PRO A 313 2.56 -18.00 7.62
CA PRO A 313 2.81 -16.76 8.37
C PRO A 313 2.46 -16.83 9.86
N ILE A 314 1.43 -17.59 10.26
CA ILE A 314 1.13 -17.84 11.68
C ILE A 314 2.34 -18.47 12.39
N VAL A 315 2.99 -19.44 11.75
CA VAL A 315 4.19 -20.08 12.30
C VAL A 315 5.42 -19.18 12.17
N GLY A 316 5.52 -18.45 11.05
CA GLY A 316 6.66 -17.63 10.70
C GLY A 316 6.81 -16.35 11.52
N ASN A 317 5.74 -15.56 11.60
CA ASN A 317 5.67 -14.28 12.33
C ASN A 317 4.35 -14.22 13.12
N PRO A 318 4.26 -14.95 14.26
CA PRO A 318 3.03 -15.09 15.02
C PRO A 318 2.53 -13.76 15.60
N LYS A 319 3.45 -12.85 15.98
CA LYS A 319 3.08 -11.54 16.54
C LYS A 319 2.32 -10.69 15.52
N ASP A 320 2.91 -10.49 14.34
CA ASP A 320 2.30 -9.69 13.28
C ASP A 320 0.97 -10.28 12.84
N THR A 321 0.93 -11.61 12.71
CA THR A 321 -0.26 -12.33 12.33
C THR A 321 -1.38 -12.19 13.37
N ALA A 322 -1.05 -12.29 14.65
CA ALA A 322 -2.01 -12.11 15.74
C ALA A 322 -2.60 -10.69 15.75
N ILE A 323 -1.78 -9.66 15.49
CA ILE A 323 -2.23 -8.27 15.36
C ILE A 323 -3.19 -8.13 14.17
N GLY A 324 -2.82 -8.65 12.99
CA GLY A 324 -3.69 -8.61 11.80
C GLY A 324 -5.05 -9.28 12.04
N ILE A 325 -5.06 -10.45 12.67
CA ILE A 325 -6.30 -11.16 13.06
C ILE A 325 -7.08 -10.34 14.10
N ALA A 326 -6.42 -9.76 15.11
CA ALA A 326 -7.07 -8.94 16.12
C ALA A 326 -7.77 -7.73 15.48
N ILE A 327 -7.10 -7.03 14.54
CA ILE A 327 -7.69 -5.93 13.77
C ILE A 327 -8.94 -6.41 13.03
N MET A 328 -8.89 -7.54 12.34
CA MET A 328 -10.06 -8.12 11.67
C MET A 328 -11.19 -8.47 12.65
N LEU A 329 -10.87 -9.06 13.81
CA LEU A 329 -11.86 -9.43 14.82
C LEU A 329 -12.51 -8.21 15.48
N THR A 330 -11.89 -7.02 15.45
CA THR A 330 -12.55 -5.78 15.91
C THR A 330 -13.79 -5.42 15.09
N ALA A 331 -13.94 -5.94 13.87
CA ALA A 331 -15.16 -5.78 13.09
C ALA A 331 -16.38 -6.46 13.74
N ILE A 332 -16.19 -7.53 14.54
CA ILE A 332 -17.25 -8.27 15.22
C ILE A 332 -17.99 -7.40 16.26
N PRO A 333 -17.33 -6.81 17.27
CA PRO A 333 -18.01 -5.94 18.22
C PRO A 333 -18.64 -4.72 17.55
N VAL A 334 -17.99 -4.15 16.53
CA VAL A 334 -18.56 -3.05 15.73
C VAL A 334 -19.86 -3.49 15.06
N TYR A 335 -19.91 -4.67 14.45
CA TYR A 335 -21.12 -5.22 13.85
C TYR A 335 -22.25 -5.42 14.88
N PHE A 336 -21.93 -5.97 16.06
CA PHE A 336 -22.94 -6.19 17.09
C PHE A 336 -23.53 -4.88 17.63
N ILE A 337 -22.69 -3.86 17.85
CA ILE A 337 -23.10 -2.55 18.36
C ILE A 337 -23.90 -1.77 17.31
N PHE A 338 -23.42 -1.73 16.06
CA PHE A 338 -23.93 -0.85 15.02
C PHE A 338 -24.86 -1.50 13.99
N ILE A 339 -25.07 -2.82 14.00
CA ILE A 339 -25.96 -3.49 13.04
C ILE A 339 -26.94 -4.41 13.76
N TYR A 340 -26.44 -5.39 14.51
CA TYR A 340 -27.30 -6.41 15.15
C TYR A 340 -28.23 -5.82 16.22
N TRP A 341 -27.76 -4.82 16.99
CA TRP A 341 -28.56 -4.18 18.03
C TRP A 341 -29.70 -3.35 17.42
N LYS A 342 -30.92 -3.90 17.40
CA LYS A 342 -32.11 -3.20 16.87
C LYS A 342 -32.63 -2.10 17.80
N ASN A 343 -32.65 -2.34 19.12
CA ASN A 343 -33.15 -1.38 20.12
C ASN A 343 -32.04 -0.49 20.67
N ARG A 344 -31.43 0.31 19.80
CA ARG A 344 -30.27 1.14 20.18
C ARG A 344 -30.70 2.26 21.12
N PRO A 345 -29.83 2.65 22.06
CA PRO A 345 -30.06 3.85 22.86
C PRO A 345 -30.22 5.07 21.95
N ILE A 346 -31.20 5.93 22.28
CA ILE A 346 -31.47 7.19 21.57
C ILE A 346 -30.22 8.08 21.46
N TRP A 347 -29.29 8.01 22.40
CA TRP A 347 -28.05 8.80 22.35
C TRP A 347 -27.15 8.41 21.17
N ILE A 348 -27.09 7.13 20.77
CA ILE A 348 -26.29 6.67 19.62
C ILE A 348 -26.89 7.23 18.33
N TYR A 349 -28.21 7.18 18.20
CA TYR A 349 -28.92 7.77 17.06
C TYR A 349 -28.70 9.29 16.99
N ARG A 350 -28.82 9.99 18.12
CA ARG A 350 -28.55 11.43 18.20
C ARG A 350 -27.10 11.77 17.85
N ALA A 351 -26.14 10.98 18.33
CA ALA A 351 -24.73 11.18 18.01
C ALA A 351 -24.46 11.00 16.51
N SER A 352 -24.99 9.93 15.90
CA SER A 352 -24.89 9.70 14.46
C SER A 352 -25.54 10.84 13.67
N ALA A 353 -26.74 11.27 14.04
CA ALA A 353 -27.44 12.37 13.37
C ALA A 353 -26.69 13.71 13.50
N ASN A 354 -26.10 13.98 14.66
CA ASN A 354 -25.26 15.15 14.88
C ASN A 354 -23.99 15.11 14.04
N LEU A 355 -23.33 13.95 13.95
CA LEU A 355 -22.17 13.75 13.08
C LEU A 355 -22.54 13.98 11.61
N THR A 356 -23.66 13.40 11.14
CA THR A 356 -24.15 13.61 9.78
C THR A 356 -24.41 15.10 9.52
N ARG A 357 -25.12 15.81 10.39
CA ARG A 357 -25.38 17.25 10.25
C ARG A 357 -24.10 18.08 10.27
N PHE A 358 -23.13 17.71 11.11
CA PHE A 358 -21.82 18.35 11.14
C PHE A 358 -21.09 18.18 9.80
N CYS A 359 -21.01 16.95 9.29
CA CYS A 359 -20.40 16.67 7.98
C CYS A 359 -21.14 17.40 6.84
N GLN A 360 -22.48 17.44 6.85
CA GLN A 360 -23.28 18.17 5.87
C GLN A 360 -22.94 19.67 5.84
N LYS A 361 -22.84 20.31 7.01
CA LYS A 361 -22.52 21.74 7.11
C LYS A 361 -21.06 22.04 6.78
N LEU A 362 -20.14 21.21 7.27
CA LEU A 362 -18.70 21.41 7.07
C LEU A 362 -18.29 21.19 5.61
N PHE A 363 -18.81 20.13 4.99
CA PHE A 363 -18.39 19.70 3.66
C PHE A 363 -19.41 19.98 2.56
N LEU A 364 -20.55 20.64 2.86
CA LEU A 364 -21.63 20.92 1.88
C LEU A 364 -22.04 19.67 1.07
N VAL A 365 -22.22 18.56 1.79
CA VAL A 365 -22.56 17.25 1.22
C VAL A 365 -24.04 16.91 1.40
N VAL A 366 -24.58 16.15 0.46
CA VAL A 366 -25.99 15.71 0.40
C VAL A 366 -26.02 14.20 0.19
N ASN A 367 -27.11 13.54 0.59
CA ASN A 367 -27.29 12.12 0.34
C ASN A 367 -27.65 11.87 -1.14
N ASP A 368 -27.13 10.79 -1.71
CA ASP A 368 -27.29 10.46 -3.15
C ASP A 368 -28.73 10.02 -3.51
N GLU A 369 -29.54 9.69 -2.50
CA GLU A 369 -30.92 9.21 -2.68
C GLU A 369 -31.97 10.31 -2.82
N GLU A 370 -31.64 11.56 -2.53
CA GLU A 370 -32.54 12.69 -2.81
C GLU A 370 -32.36 13.13 -4.26
N LYS A 371 -32.99 12.40 -5.19
CA LYS A 371 -33.25 12.96 -6.52
C LYS A 371 -34.08 14.25 -6.33
N PRO A 372 -33.72 15.36 -6.99
CA PRO A 372 -34.45 16.62 -6.91
C PRO A 372 -35.89 16.50 -7.44
#